data_AF-A0A7G6A9S0-F1
#
_entry.id   AF-A0A7G6A9S0-F1
#
_cell.length_a   1.000
_cell.length_b   1.000
_cell.length_c   1.000
_cell.angle_alpha   90.00
_cell.angle_beta   90.00
_cell.angle_gamma   90.00
#
_symmetry.space_group_name_H-M   'P 1'
#
loop_
_entity.id
_entity.type
_entity.pdbx_description
1 polymer ?
#
loop_
_entity_poly.entity_id
_entity_poly.type
_entity_poly.pdbx_seq_one_letter_code
_entity_poly.pdbx_strand_id
1 'polypeptide(L)'
;MTRSEKDKMAAGELYHPSAPELQVELEACAAWLARYNAAIGEPAAAWHALAAERLGAVGEGAMLRPPFYCDYGFNIHLGTGVFLNYNCVIRTRRA
;
A
#
# COMPACT_ATOMS: atom_id res chain seq x y z
N MET A 1 -26.18 -9.42 -9.30
CA MET A 1 -25.14 -8.53 -9.87
C MET A 1 -23.84 -9.29 -9.90
N THR A 2 -23.09 -9.21 -10.99
CA THR A 2 -21.74 -9.80 -11.08
C THR A 2 -20.81 -9.00 -10.18
N ARG A 3 -20.03 -9.67 -9.31
CA ARG A 3 -19.03 -9.02 -8.45
C ARG A 3 -17.89 -8.44 -9.30
N SER A 4 -17.33 -7.31 -8.89
CA SER A 4 -16.13 -6.75 -9.52
C SER A 4 -14.91 -7.63 -9.27
N GLU A 5 -13.83 -7.47 -10.05
CA GLU A 5 -12.60 -8.24 -9.82
C GLU A 5 -11.92 -7.82 -8.51
N LYS A 6 -12.11 -6.56 -8.08
CA LYS A 6 -11.69 -6.07 -6.77
C LYS A 6 -12.42 -6.79 -5.62
N ASP A 7 -13.73 -7.01 -5.75
CA ASP A 7 -14.51 -7.75 -4.75
C ASP A 7 -14.11 -9.22 -4.68
N LYS A 8 -13.81 -9.85 -5.83
CA LYS A 8 -13.29 -11.22 -5.89
C LYS A 8 -11.93 -11.33 -5.20
N MET A 9 -11.01 -10.42 -5.51
CA MET A 9 -9.70 -10.32 -4.85
C MET A 9 -9.85 -10.18 -3.33
N ALA A 10 -10.75 -9.31 -2.86
CA ALA A 10 -10.98 -9.12 -1.43
C ALA A 10 -11.51 -10.39 -0.74
N ALA A 11 -12.32 -11.19 -1.44
CA ALA A 11 -12.81 -12.48 -0.95
C ALA A 11 -11.83 -13.65 -1.08
N GLY A 12 -10.68 -13.47 -1.74
CA GLY A 12 -9.76 -14.58 -2.04
C GLY A 12 -10.32 -15.54 -3.09
N GLU A 13 -11.12 -15.02 -4.01
CA GLU A 13 -11.61 -15.75 -5.18
C GLU A 13 -10.68 -15.49 -6.37
N LEU A 14 -10.66 -16.42 -7.33
CA LEU A 14 -9.99 -16.19 -8.60
C LEU A 14 -10.53 -14.93 -9.27
N TYR A 15 -9.61 -14.04 -9.62
CA TYR A 15 -9.90 -12.75 -10.21
C TYR A 15 -8.93 -12.45 -11.36
N HIS A 16 -9.29 -11.52 -12.22
CA HIS A 16 -8.45 -11.05 -13.31
C HIS A 16 -7.59 -9.86 -12.86
N PRO A 17 -6.28 -10.02 -12.60
CA PRO A 17 -5.44 -8.93 -12.12
C PRO A 17 -5.26 -7.80 -13.15
N SER A 18 -5.49 -8.09 -14.43
CA SER A 18 -5.44 -7.11 -15.52
C SER A 18 -6.75 -6.35 -15.73
N ALA A 19 -7.74 -6.55 -14.86
CA ALA A 19 -9.02 -5.83 -14.94
C ALA A 19 -8.79 -4.32 -14.81
N PRO A 20 -9.48 -3.48 -15.61
CA PRO A 20 -9.25 -2.04 -15.65
C PRO A 20 -9.32 -1.36 -14.27
N GLU A 21 -10.25 -1.77 -13.41
CA GLU A 21 -10.39 -1.20 -12.05
C GLU A 21 -9.17 -1.48 -11.17
N LEU A 22 -8.49 -2.61 -11.36
CA LEU A 22 -7.27 -2.94 -10.60
C LEU A 22 -6.04 -2.26 -11.19
N GLN A 23 -6.02 -2.02 -12.50
CA GLN A 23 -4.93 -1.28 -13.16
C GLN A 23 -4.91 0.18 -12.72
N VAL A 24 -6.08 0.83 -12.65
CA VAL A 24 -6.21 2.21 -12.10
C VAL A 24 -5.64 2.29 -10.67
N GLU A 25 -5.90 1.27 -9.85
CA GLU A 25 -5.38 1.23 -8.47
C GLU A 25 -3.86 1.00 -8.40
N LEU A 26 -3.31 0.19 -9.32
CA LEU A 26 -1.86 -0.02 -9.43
C LEU A 26 -1.15 1.26 -9.86
N GLU A 27 -1.70 1.99 -10.83
CA GLU A 27 -1.16 3.27 -11.30
C GLU A 27 -1.18 4.33 -10.19
N ALA A 28 -2.30 4.44 -9.47
CA ALA A 28 -2.40 5.35 -8.32
C ALA A 28 -1.41 4.97 -7.20
N CYS A 29 -1.21 3.68 -6.95
CA CYS A 29 -0.21 3.20 -5.99
C CYS A 29 1.21 3.52 -6.46
N ALA A 30 1.53 3.34 -7.74
CA ALA A 30 2.84 3.65 -8.30
C ALA A 30 3.19 5.15 -8.17
N ALA A 31 2.22 6.03 -8.46
CA ALA A 31 2.38 7.47 -8.27
C ALA A 31 2.60 7.85 -6.79
N TRP A 32 1.85 7.22 -5.88
CA TRP A 32 2.05 7.38 -4.43
C TRP A 32 3.42 6.86 -3.97
N LEU A 33 3.86 5.69 -4.44
CA LEU A 33 5.17 5.12 -4.12
C LEU A 33 6.32 6.02 -4.57
N ALA A 34 6.20 6.65 -5.74
CA ALA A 34 7.19 7.61 -6.21
C ALA A 34 7.32 8.81 -5.25
N ARG A 35 6.19 9.38 -4.80
CA ARG A 35 6.16 10.46 -3.81
C ARG A 35 6.72 10.00 -2.46
N TYR A 36 6.28 8.83 -1.98
CA TYR A 36 6.70 8.27 -0.70
C TYR A 36 8.20 7.99 -0.66
N ASN A 37 8.75 7.36 -1.71
CA ASN A 37 10.17 6.99 -1.78
C ASN A 37 11.09 8.19 -2.00
N ALA A 38 10.60 9.27 -2.63
CA ALA A 38 11.35 10.51 -2.75
C ALA A 38 11.58 11.21 -1.38
N ALA A 39 10.79 10.87 -0.35
CA ALA A 39 10.88 11.47 0.98
C ALA A 39 12.00 10.88 1.86
N ILE A 40 12.94 10.08 1.35
CA ILE A 40 13.96 9.39 2.16
C ILE A 40 14.84 10.29 3.06
N GLY A 41 15.01 11.56 2.71
CA GLY A 41 15.71 12.55 3.53
C GLY A 41 14.82 13.31 4.53
N GLU A 42 13.51 13.12 4.47
CA GLU A 42 12.53 13.81 5.32
C GLU A 42 12.44 13.20 6.73
N PRO A 43 11.91 13.92 7.72
CA PRO A 43 11.71 13.37 9.06
C PRO A 43 10.66 12.25 9.06
N ALA A 44 10.74 11.36 10.05
CA ALA A 44 9.83 10.21 10.20
C ALA A 44 8.34 10.62 10.26
N ALA A 45 8.02 11.80 10.78
CA ALA A 45 6.67 12.33 10.79
C ALA A 45 6.11 12.56 9.36
N ALA A 46 6.96 12.97 8.41
CA ALA A 46 6.56 13.12 7.01
C ALA A 46 6.30 11.76 6.37
N TRP A 47 7.12 10.74 6.67
CA TRP A 47 6.87 9.37 6.21
C TRP A 47 5.57 8.81 6.76
N HIS A 48 5.27 9.06 8.04
CA HIS A 48 4.03 8.62 8.67
C HIS A 48 2.80 9.27 8.02
N ALA A 49 2.85 10.59 7.81
CA ALA A 49 1.79 11.32 7.11
C ALA A 49 1.57 10.81 5.68
N LEU A 50 2.64 10.61 4.90
CA LEU A 50 2.56 10.06 3.55
C LEU A 50 2.05 8.62 3.54
N ALA A 51 2.41 7.80 4.53
CA ALA A 51 1.90 6.44 4.68
C ALA A 51 0.38 6.44 4.93
N ALA A 52 -0.10 7.35 5.77
CA ALA A 52 -1.52 7.47 6.08
C ALA A 52 -2.39 7.90 4.88
N GLU A 53 -1.80 8.48 3.82
CA GLU A 53 -2.54 8.83 2.59
C GLU A 53 -3.01 7.59 1.80
N ARG A 54 -2.32 6.45 1.89
CA ARG A 54 -2.56 5.28 1.02
C ARG A 54 -2.75 3.97 1.76
N LEU A 55 -2.10 3.79 2.90
CA LEU A 55 -2.24 2.56 3.68
C LEU A 55 -3.60 2.50 4.38
N GLY A 56 -4.13 1.29 4.56
CA GLY A 56 -5.43 1.10 5.19
C GLY A 56 -5.46 1.52 6.66
N ALA A 57 -4.33 1.44 7.37
CA ALA A 57 -4.14 2.03 8.69
C ALA A 57 -2.65 2.18 8.99
N VAL A 58 -2.29 3.25 9.72
CA VAL A 58 -0.93 3.48 10.23
C VAL A 58 -1.02 3.85 11.70
N GLY A 59 -0.68 2.90 12.58
CA GLY A 59 -0.73 3.07 14.02
C GLY A 59 0.25 4.13 14.55
N GLU A 60 0.02 4.55 15.78
CA GLU A 60 0.89 5.50 16.49
C GLU A 60 2.33 4.96 16.56
N GLY A 61 3.32 5.81 16.27
CA GLY A 61 4.72 5.43 16.29
C GLY A 61 5.14 4.40 15.24
N ALA A 62 4.26 4.03 14.31
CA ALA A 62 4.64 3.17 13.19
C ALA A 62 5.64 3.91 12.29
N MET A 63 6.72 3.23 11.93
CA MET A 63 7.79 3.79 11.13
C MET A 63 8.07 2.89 9.95
N LEU A 64 7.88 3.46 8.77
CA LEU A 64 8.23 2.85 7.50
C LEU A 64 9.37 3.67 6.92
N ARG A 65 10.51 3.03 6.70
CA ARG A 65 11.66 3.70 6.10
C ARG A 65 11.60 3.57 4.58
N PRO A 66 11.44 4.67 3.83
CA PRO A 66 11.57 4.63 2.37
C PRO A 66 13.01 4.26 1.97
N PRO A 67 13.21 3.47 0.90
CA PRO A 67 12.17 3.08 -0.04
C PRO A 67 11.32 1.90 0.47
N PHE A 68 10.04 1.94 0.15
CA PHE A 68 9.03 0.91 0.40
C PHE A 68 8.32 0.56 -0.92
N TYR A 69 7.80 -0.67 -1.02
CA TYR A 69 7.10 -1.14 -2.22
C TYR A 69 5.88 -1.99 -1.86
N CYS A 70 4.76 -1.76 -2.56
CA CYS A 70 3.57 -2.60 -2.45
C CYS A 70 2.71 -2.56 -3.72
N ASP A 71 1.72 -3.47 -3.84
CA ASP A 71 0.80 -3.45 -4.98
C ASP A 71 -0.20 -2.29 -4.90
N TYR A 72 -0.94 -2.20 -3.78
CA TYR A 72 -2.11 -1.32 -3.68
C TYR A 72 -2.06 -0.32 -2.51
N GLY A 73 -1.38 -0.68 -1.42
CA GLY A 73 -1.31 0.07 -0.17
C GLY A 73 -2.53 -0.11 0.74
N PHE A 74 -3.75 0.01 0.23
CA PHE A 74 -4.97 0.05 1.06
C PHE A 74 -5.27 -1.24 1.85
N ASN A 75 -4.68 -2.38 1.46
CA ASN A 75 -4.80 -3.66 2.17
C ASN A 75 -3.78 -3.82 3.33
N ILE A 76 -2.92 -2.82 3.56
CA ILE A 76 -1.88 -2.86 4.60
C ILE A 76 -2.37 -2.07 5.80
N HIS A 77 -2.44 -2.74 6.95
CA HIS A 77 -2.79 -2.14 8.23
C HIS A 77 -1.64 -2.34 9.21
N LEU A 78 -1.03 -1.24 9.65
CA LEU A 78 0.10 -1.26 10.56
C LEU A 78 -0.38 -0.90 11.96
N GLY A 79 -0.04 -1.74 12.93
CA GLY A 79 -0.32 -1.48 14.34
C GLY A 79 0.63 -0.44 14.95
N THR A 80 0.42 -0.16 16.24
CA THR A 80 1.29 0.72 17.04
C THR A 80 2.72 0.21 17.08
N GLY A 81 3.69 1.11 16.88
CA GLY A 81 5.12 0.81 17.00
C GLY A 81 5.69 -0.14 15.95
N VAL A 82 4.94 -0.46 14.89
CA VAL A 82 5.45 -1.30 13.79
C VAL A 82 6.63 -0.61 13.10
N PHE A 83 7.71 -1.37 12.88
CA PHE A 83 8.89 -0.87 12.20
C PHE A 83 9.15 -1.67 10.91
N LEU A 84 9.12 -0.99 9.77
CA LEU A 84 9.54 -1.51 8.47
C LEU A 84 10.83 -0.81 8.05
N ASN A 85 11.88 -1.59 7.82
CA ASN A 85 13.16 -1.06 7.38
C ASN A 85 13.19 -0.80 5.86
N TYR A 86 14.28 -0.20 5.40
CA TYR A 86 14.53 0.10 3.99
C TYR A 86 14.28 -1.09 3.06
N ASN A 87 13.79 -0.81 1.86
CA ASN A 87 13.53 -1.77 0.79
C ASN A 87 12.50 -2.86 1.14
N CYS A 88 11.61 -2.63 2.10
CA CYS A 88 10.53 -3.57 2.41
C CYS A 88 9.55 -3.69 1.23
N VAL A 89 9.22 -4.92 0.84
CA VAL A 89 8.26 -5.23 -0.23
C VAL A 89 7.10 -6.04 0.35
N ILE A 90 5.87 -5.53 0.24
CA ILE A 90 4.66 -6.22 0.70
C ILE A 90 3.69 -6.41 -0.47
N ARG A 91 3.40 -7.66 -0.80
CA ARG A 91 2.39 -8.02 -1.80
C ARG A 91 1.07 -8.28 -1.11
N THR A 92 0.04 -7.53 -1.47
CA THR A 92 -1.28 -7.57 -0.80
C THR A 92 -2.39 -8.12 -1.69
N ARG A 93 -2.02 -8.80 -2.77
CA ARG A 93 -2.93 -9.63 -3.54
C ARG A 93 -3.29 -10.84 -2.69
N ARG A 94 -4.58 -11.06 -2.45
CA ARG A 94 -5.08 -12.37 -2.00
C ARG A 94 -5.27 -13.23 -3.25
N ALA A 95 -4.59 -14.37 -3.28
CA ALA A 95 -4.81 -15.40 -4.31
C ALA A 95 -6.12 -16.13 -4.05
#